data_AF-E2ABK4-F1
#
_entry.id   AF-E2ABK4-F1
#
_cell.length_a   1.000
_cell.length_b   1.000
_cell.length_c   1.000
_cell.angle_alpha   90.00
_cell.angle_beta   90.00
_cell.angle_gamma   90.00
#
_symmetry.space_group_name_H-M   'P 1'
#
loop_
_entity.id
_entity.type
_entity.pdbx_description
1 polymer ?
#
loop_
_entity_poly.entity_id
_entity_poly.type
_entity_poly.pdbx_seq_one_letter_code
_entity_poly.pdbx_strand_id
1 'polypeptide(L)'
;RSQPNSYLKSLTRDNVQLLINKIWDLPVERVDEVITATLPKPEYVLPRSRVIPKPKPLTKWQLFAKQKGIQTKKKGKSKLKWDEELKEWIPTYGYKRAKAQEQKEWLIEAKDDADSTVDPFTKAKQAKQEKQSKNELQRLRNIAKSKNIKLPRVGLPTKDHFPNSQHLSEALTIARTSTASVGKFQPKLSKEKDAKGIAKEVPGMKRKRKAPPLNVVEERHQNKNLVDGILEKKTKILHENYS
;
A
#
# COMPACT_ATOMS: atom_id res chain seq x y z
N ARG A 1 45.70 -18.67 -49.90
CA ARG A 1 45.70 -19.75 -48.87
C ARG A 1 44.67 -20.79 -49.30
N SER A 2 45.10 -21.91 -49.87
CA SER A 2 44.23 -22.77 -50.71
C SER A 2 43.18 -23.60 -49.94
N GLN A 3 43.28 -23.75 -48.62
CA GLN A 3 42.28 -24.49 -47.81
C GLN A 3 42.07 -23.87 -46.42
N PRO A 4 41.23 -22.82 -46.28
CA PRO A 4 41.04 -22.10 -45.02
C PRO A 4 40.47 -22.97 -43.89
N ASN A 5 39.57 -23.90 -44.20
CA ASN A 5 38.94 -24.77 -43.21
C ASN A 5 39.93 -25.77 -42.59
N SER A 6 40.86 -26.29 -43.40
CA SER A 6 41.90 -27.21 -42.91
C SER A 6 42.83 -26.50 -41.93
N TYR A 7 43.23 -25.27 -42.27
CA TYR A 7 44.04 -24.43 -41.39
C TYR A 7 43.33 -24.14 -40.06
N LEU A 8 42.07 -23.68 -40.09
CA LEU A 8 41.29 -23.43 -38.88
C LEU A 8 41.16 -24.69 -38.03
N LYS A 9 40.85 -25.84 -38.64
CA LYS A 9 40.73 -27.12 -37.93
C LYS A 9 42.03 -27.48 -37.20
N SER A 10 43.17 -27.37 -37.88
CA SER A 10 44.48 -27.68 -37.28
C SER A 10 44.78 -26.78 -36.08
N LEU A 11 44.57 -25.46 -36.23
CA LEU A 11 44.81 -24.49 -35.17
C LEU A 11 43.85 -24.66 -33.98
N THR A 12 42.57 -24.92 -34.24
CA THR A 12 41.60 -25.20 -33.16
C THR A 12 41.90 -26.51 -32.44
N ARG A 13 42.36 -27.54 -33.16
CA ARG A 13 42.70 -28.83 -32.56
C ARG A 13 43.81 -28.67 -31.52
N ASP A 14 44.87 -27.93 -31.88
CA ASP A 14 46.02 -27.73 -31.00
C ASP A 14 45.62 -26.95 -29.73
N ASN A 15 44.81 -25.89 -29.88
CA ASN A 15 44.30 -25.11 -28.75
C ASN A 15 43.35 -25.91 -27.84
N VAL A 16 42.46 -26.73 -28.41
CA VAL A 16 41.55 -27.59 -27.64
C VAL A 16 42.32 -28.68 -26.91
N GLN A 17 43.37 -29.25 -27.51
CA GLN A 17 44.22 -30.23 -26.84
C GLN A 17 44.84 -29.65 -25.56
N LEU A 18 45.37 -28.42 -25.61
CA LEU A 18 45.90 -27.73 -24.43
C LEU A 18 44.83 -27.53 -23.36
N LEU A 19 43.60 -27.17 -23.76
CA LEU A 19 42.48 -26.98 -22.86
C LEU A 19 42.08 -28.30 -22.17
N ILE A 20 41.97 -29.40 -22.91
CA ILE A 20 41.61 -30.72 -22.35
C ILE A 20 42.67 -31.21 -21.37
N ASN A 21 43.96 -31.06 -21.72
CA ASN A 21 45.06 -31.41 -20.82
C ASN A 21 44.91 -30.69 -19.47
N LYS A 22 44.58 -29.39 -19.49
CA LYS A 22 44.34 -28.61 -18.27
C LYS A 22 43.09 -29.03 -17.49
N ILE A 23 42.04 -29.51 -18.17
CA ILE A 23 40.84 -30.04 -17.48
C ILE A 23 41.17 -31.34 -16.75
N TRP A 24 42.01 -32.20 -17.34
CA TRP A 24 42.41 -33.48 -16.73
C TRP A 24 43.40 -33.31 -15.57
N ASP A 25 44.14 -32.20 -15.51
CA ASP A 25 44.96 -31.85 -14.35
C ASP A 25 44.13 -31.42 -13.12
N LEU A 26 42.83 -31.14 -13.25
CA LEU A 26 41.97 -30.67 -12.16
C LEU A 26 41.59 -31.79 -11.18
N PRO A 27 41.31 -31.46 -9.90
CA PRO A 27 40.90 -32.45 -8.92
C PRO A 27 39.54 -33.06 -9.27
N VAL A 28 39.51 -34.39 -9.25
CA VAL A 28 38.37 -35.22 -9.65
C VAL A 28 37.68 -35.80 -8.42
N GLU A 29 36.37 -35.64 -8.35
CA GLU A 29 35.49 -36.16 -7.31
C GLU A 29 34.46 -37.11 -7.91
N ARG A 30 34.12 -38.18 -7.17
CA ARG A 30 33.02 -39.07 -7.53
C ARG A 30 31.76 -38.61 -6.79
N VAL A 31 30.80 -38.11 -7.56
CA VAL A 31 29.49 -37.69 -7.05
C VAL A 31 28.44 -38.54 -7.76
N ASP A 32 27.61 -39.25 -6.99
CA ASP A 32 26.53 -40.11 -7.51
C ASP A 32 27.01 -41.05 -8.62
N GLU A 33 28.14 -41.74 -8.39
CA GLU A 33 28.78 -42.69 -9.31
C GLU A 33 29.37 -42.07 -10.60
N VAL A 34 29.28 -40.76 -10.78
CA VAL A 34 29.86 -40.02 -11.91
C VAL A 34 31.18 -39.37 -11.52
N ILE A 35 32.17 -39.49 -12.40
CA ILE A 35 33.47 -38.84 -12.27
C ILE A 35 33.33 -37.39 -12.74
N THR A 36 33.49 -36.44 -11.82
CA THR A 36 33.34 -35.00 -12.08
C THR A 36 34.60 -34.24 -11.68
N ALA A 37 35.02 -33.25 -12.47
CA ALA A 37 36.14 -32.39 -12.14
C ALA A 37 35.66 -31.07 -11.52
N THR A 38 36.34 -30.58 -10.49
CA THR A 38 36.00 -29.31 -9.85
C THR A 38 36.64 -28.14 -10.60
N LEU A 39 35.80 -27.32 -11.24
CA LEU A 39 36.26 -26.16 -12.02
C LEU A 39 36.61 -24.98 -11.10
N PRO A 40 37.65 -24.19 -11.43
CA PRO A 40 37.95 -22.96 -10.71
C PRO A 40 36.85 -21.92 -10.91
N LYS A 41 36.83 -20.92 -10.02
CA LYS A 41 35.92 -19.77 -10.18
C LYS A 41 36.26 -19.03 -11.48
N PRO A 42 35.24 -18.58 -12.26
CA PRO A 42 35.49 -17.87 -13.51
C PRO A 42 36.21 -16.55 -13.24
N GLU A 43 37.32 -16.32 -13.95
CA GLU A 43 38.11 -15.09 -13.87
C GLU A 43 37.46 -13.95 -14.67
N TYR A 44 36.80 -14.29 -15.78
CA TYR A 44 36.12 -13.32 -16.62
C TYR A 44 34.79 -12.85 -16.00
N VAL A 45 34.75 -11.59 -15.57
CA VAL A 45 33.57 -10.98 -14.94
C VAL A 45 32.57 -10.56 -16.02
N LEU A 46 31.50 -11.35 -16.15
CA LEU A 46 30.38 -11.02 -17.02
C LEU A 46 29.38 -10.06 -16.35
N PRO A 47 28.74 -9.14 -17.10
CA PRO A 47 27.69 -8.30 -16.56
C PRO A 47 26.47 -9.14 -16.14
N ARG A 48 25.89 -8.82 -14.98
CA ARG A 48 24.69 -9.50 -14.48
C ARG A 48 23.47 -9.13 -15.30
N SER A 49 22.58 -10.10 -15.52
CA SER A 49 21.27 -9.86 -16.16
C SER A 49 20.33 -9.00 -15.31
N ARG A 50 20.44 -9.11 -13.98
CA ARG A 50 19.61 -8.37 -13.03
C ARG A 50 20.46 -7.64 -11.99
N VAL A 51 19.94 -6.47 -11.62
CA VAL A 51 20.50 -5.66 -10.54
C VAL A 51 20.54 -6.48 -9.26
N ILE A 52 21.61 -6.28 -8.48
CA ILE A 52 21.76 -6.89 -7.17
C ILE A 52 20.56 -6.47 -6.30
N PRO A 53 19.86 -7.41 -5.64
CA PRO A 53 18.74 -7.09 -4.76
C PRO A 53 19.18 -6.06 -3.71
N LYS A 54 18.52 -4.89 -3.70
CA LYS A 54 18.80 -3.85 -2.70
C LYS A 54 18.47 -4.38 -1.30
N PRO A 55 19.27 -4.05 -0.27
CA PRO A 55 18.93 -4.41 1.10
C PRO A 55 17.57 -3.83 1.47
N LYS A 56 16.77 -4.60 2.20
CA LYS A 56 15.43 -4.15 2.61
C LYS A 56 15.58 -2.93 3.54
N PRO A 57 14.89 -1.81 3.25
CA PRO A 57 14.93 -0.65 4.13
C PRO A 57 14.33 -1.00 5.49
N LEU A 58 14.88 -0.40 6.55
CA LEU A 58 14.41 -0.63 7.90
C LEU A 58 12.99 -0.09 8.10
N THR A 59 12.13 -0.91 8.70
CA THR A 59 10.78 -0.50 9.11
C THR A 59 10.82 0.48 10.28
N LYS A 60 9.73 1.21 10.53
CA LYS A 60 9.64 2.16 11.66
C LYS A 60 9.97 1.49 13.01
N TRP A 61 9.47 0.27 13.23
CA TRP A 61 9.76 -0.48 14.45
C TRP A 61 11.22 -0.91 14.54
N GLN A 62 11.85 -1.34 13.44
CA GLN A 62 13.27 -1.70 13.45
C GLN A 62 14.17 -0.49 13.70
N LEU A 63 13.82 0.68 13.15
CA LEU A 63 14.52 1.94 13.44
C LEU A 63 14.42 2.27 14.94
N PHE A 64 13.22 2.18 15.50
CA PHE A 64 13.00 2.39 16.93
C PHE A 64 13.76 1.37 17.80
N ALA A 65 13.68 0.09 17.46
CA ALA A 65 14.38 -0.97 18.17
C ALA A 65 15.89 -0.79 18.12
N LYS A 66 16.45 -0.38 16.98
CA LYS A 66 17.88 -0.07 16.84
C LYS A 66 18.26 1.15 17.69
N GLN A 67 17.46 2.22 17.67
CA GLN A 67 17.69 3.42 18.47
C GLN A 67 17.61 3.15 19.98
N LYS A 68 16.72 2.26 20.40
CA LYS A 68 16.54 1.86 21.81
C LYS A 68 17.40 0.67 22.24
N GLY A 69 18.21 0.10 21.35
CA GLY A 69 19.02 -1.08 21.65
C GLY A 69 18.21 -2.35 21.95
N ILE A 70 16.94 -2.42 21.51
CA ILE A 70 16.07 -3.58 21.75
C ILE A 70 16.53 -4.74 20.86
N GLN A 71 17.12 -5.76 21.48
CA GLN A 71 17.55 -6.97 20.78
C GLN A 71 16.40 -7.95 20.54
N THR A 72 16.37 -8.60 19.37
CA THR A 72 15.32 -9.57 19.03
C THR A 72 15.62 -10.96 19.59
N LYS A 73 14.79 -11.47 20.49
CA LYS A 73 14.91 -12.84 21.06
C LYS A 73 14.38 -13.97 20.13
N LYS A 74 14.38 -13.78 18.81
CA LYS A 74 13.65 -14.65 17.87
C LYS A 74 14.26 -16.04 17.66
N LYS A 75 15.58 -16.21 17.85
CA LYS A 75 16.29 -17.47 17.51
C LYS A 75 16.14 -18.61 18.53
N GLY A 76 15.42 -18.44 19.63
CA GLY A 76 15.29 -19.48 20.67
C GLY A 76 13.92 -19.58 21.34
N LYS A 77 12.88 -18.95 20.79
CA LYS A 77 11.54 -19.01 21.39
C LYS A 77 10.85 -20.32 20.95
N SER A 78 10.51 -21.17 21.91
CA SER A 78 9.73 -22.38 21.66
C SER A 78 8.38 -22.01 21.02
N LYS A 79 7.99 -22.79 20.00
CA LYS A 79 6.67 -22.63 19.37
C LYS A 79 5.56 -23.19 20.25
N LEU A 80 5.90 -24.04 21.23
CA LEU A 80 4.99 -24.61 22.20
C LEU A 80 5.15 -23.91 23.55
N LYS A 81 4.03 -23.75 24.24
CA LYS A 81 3.93 -23.25 25.60
C LYS A 81 3.23 -24.33 26.41
N TRP A 82 3.81 -24.72 27.55
CA TRP A 82 3.15 -25.61 28.48
C TRP A 82 1.91 -24.93 29.05
N ASP A 83 0.82 -25.67 29.09
CA ASP A 83 -0.43 -25.21 29.66
C ASP A 83 -0.75 -26.01 30.92
N GLU A 84 -0.95 -25.33 32.05
CA GLU A 84 -1.08 -25.95 33.37
C GLU A 84 -2.44 -26.62 33.58
N GLU A 85 -3.50 -26.04 33.00
CA GLU A 85 -4.88 -26.56 33.15
C GLU A 85 -5.10 -27.82 32.31
N LEU A 86 -4.69 -27.78 31.04
CA LEU A 86 -4.83 -28.91 30.11
C LEU A 86 -3.67 -29.92 30.25
N LYS A 87 -2.60 -29.56 30.98
CA LYS A 87 -1.38 -30.36 31.16
C LYS A 87 -0.78 -30.85 29.84
N GLU A 88 -0.78 -29.97 28.84
CA GLU A 88 -0.30 -30.26 27.49
C GLU A 88 0.61 -29.15 26.94
N TRP A 89 1.48 -29.52 26.01
CA TRP A 89 2.27 -28.55 25.24
C TRP A 89 1.46 -27.99 24.08
N ILE A 90 1.01 -26.74 24.21
CA ILE A 90 0.11 -26.11 23.24
C ILE A 90 0.90 -25.18 22.32
N PRO A 91 0.70 -25.23 20.99
CA PRO A 91 1.29 -24.26 20.08
C PRO A 91 0.90 -22.82 20.41
N THR A 92 1.83 -21.89 20.22
CA THR A 92 1.60 -20.45 20.46
C THR A 92 0.69 -19.79 19.43
N TYR A 93 0.37 -20.45 18.31
CA TYR A 93 -0.58 -19.98 17.29
C TYR A 93 -1.12 -21.19 16.50
N GLY A 94 -2.24 -20.99 15.78
CA GLY A 94 -2.86 -22.03 14.96
C GLY A 94 -4.09 -22.68 15.60
N TYR A 95 -4.61 -23.75 14.96
CA TYR A 95 -5.89 -24.35 15.32
C TYR A 95 -5.89 -25.00 16.71
N LYS A 96 -4.80 -25.69 17.10
CA LYS A 96 -4.70 -26.33 18.43
C LYS A 96 -4.78 -25.29 19.57
N ARG A 97 -4.19 -24.11 19.37
CA ARG A 97 -4.33 -22.99 20.31
C ARG A 97 -5.78 -22.50 20.40
N ALA A 98 -6.46 -22.37 19.26
CA ALA A 98 -7.86 -21.93 19.25
C ALA A 98 -8.77 -22.93 19.99
N LYS A 99 -8.62 -24.24 19.73
CA LYS A 99 -9.35 -25.30 20.44
C LYS A 99 -9.10 -25.28 21.94
N ALA A 100 -7.84 -25.15 22.36
CA ALA A 100 -7.49 -25.04 23.76
C ALA A 100 -8.08 -23.77 24.41
N GLN A 101 -8.09 -22.66 23.67
CA GLN A 101 -8.67 -21.40 24.14
C GLN A 101 -10.19 -21.49 24.28
N GLU A 102 -10.89 -22.17 23.36
CA GLU A 102 -12.34 -22.44 23.44
C GLU A 102 -12.68 -23.33 24.65
N GLN A 103 -11.85 -24.34 24.95
CA GLN A 103 -12.03 -25.19 26.13
C GLN A 103 -11.82 -24.44 27.46
N LYS A 104 -11.02 -23.36 27.46
CA LYS A 104 -10.70 -22.56 28.64
C LYS A 104 -11.64 -21.39 28.84
N GLU A 105 -11.84 -20.63 27.77
CA GLU A 105 -12.67 -19.43 27.73
C GLU A 105 -14.12 -19.82 27.42
N TRP A 106 -14.64 -20.89 28.04
CA TRP A 106 -16.05 -21.28 27.90
C TRP A 106 -16.97 -20.39 28.75
N LEU A 107 -16.43 -19.76 29.79
CA LEU A 107 -17.10 -18.81 30.66
C LEU A 107 -16.23 -17.57 30.85
N ILE A 108 -16.84 -16.39 30.74
CA ILE A 108 -16.19 -15.10 31.05
C ILE A 108 -17.00 -14.45 32.16
N GLU A 109 -16.35 -14.16 33.28
CA GLU A 109 -16.95 -13.40 34.38
C GLU A 109 -17.25 -11.97 33.90
N ALA A 110 -18.51 -11.57 33.99
CA ALA A 110 -18.92 -10.19 33.75
C ALA A 110 -18.43 -9.33 34.92
N LYS A 111 -17.82 -8.18 34.60
CA LYS A 111 -17.49 -7.18 35.62
C LYS A 111 -18.77 -6.43 36.01
N ASP A 112 -18.88 -6.07 37.29
CA ASP A 112 -20.05 -5.35 37.81
C ASP A 112 -20.31 -4.01 37.10
N ASP A 113 -19.26 -3.36 36.60
CA ASP A 113 -19.34 -2.08 35.86
C ASP A 113 -19.51 -2.25 34.33
N ALA A 114 -19.70 -3.47 33.82
CA ALA A 114 -19.81 -3.71 32.38
C ALA A 114 -21.24 -3.48 31.88
N ASP A 115 -21.37 -2.77 30.75
CA ASP A 115 -22.65 -2.63 30.04
C ASP A 115 -23.26 -4.00 29.73
N SER A 116 -24.37 -4.33 30.40
CA SER A 116 -25.08 -5.61 30.25
C SER A 116 -25.55 -5.90 28.81
N THR A 117 -25.57 -4.89 27.94
CA THR A 117 -26.01 -5.02 26.54
C THR A 117 -24.94 -5.59 25.61
N VAL A 118 -23.65 -5.55 25.98
CA VAL A 118 -22.55 -5.94 25.09
C VAL A 118 -21.99 -7.31 25.47
N ASP A 119 -22.11 -8.28 24.56
CA ASP A 119 -21.52 -9.60 24.74
C ASP A 119 -19.97 -9.52 24.82
N PRO A 120 -19.35 -9.96 25.93
CA PRO A 120 -17.89 -9.93 26.10
C PRO A 120 -17.12 -10.70 25.02
N PHE A 121 -17.68 -11.80 24.48
CA PHE A 121 -17.03 -12.57 23.42
C PHE A 121 -16.95 -11.79 22.10
N THR A 122 -18.03 -11.09 21.74
CA THR A 122 -18.05 -10.24 20.55
C THR A 122 -17.05 -9.09 20.67
N LYS A 123 -16.96 -8.46 21.85
CA LYS A 123 -16.01 -7.40 22.15
C LYS A 123 -14.56 -7.88 22.03
N ALA A 124 -14.24 -9.05 22.56
CA ALA A 124 -12.91 -9.65 22.43
C ALA A 124 -12.54 -9.95 20.97
N LYS A 125 -13.51 -10.46 20.19
CA LYS A 125 -13.34 -10.73 18.75
C LYS A 125 -13.09 -9.45 17.96
N GLN A 126 -13.89 -8.40 18.20
CA GLN A 126 -13.72 -7.08 17.58
C GLN A 126 -12.34 -6.49 17.93
N ALA A 127 -11.96 -6.48 19.20
CA ALA A 127 -10.65 -5.99 19.63
C ALA A 127 -9.48 -6.75 18.98
N LYS A 128 -9.62 -8.06 18.72
CA LYS A 128 -8.64 -8.86 17.99
C LYS A 128 -8.57 -8.45 16.51
N GLN A 129 -9.70 -8.27 15.85
CA GLN A 129 -9.78 -7.80 14.46
C GLN A 129 -9.17 -6.40 14.30
N GLU A 130 -9.44 -5.49 15.24
CA GLU A 130 -8.85 -4.15 15.25
C GLU A 130 -7.32 -4.18 15.40
N LYS A 131 -6.79 -5.05 16.27
CA LYS A 131 -5.33 -5.23 16.41
C LYS A 131 -4.71 -5.76 15.11
N GLN A 132 -5.40 -6.68 14.42
CA GLN A 132 -4.96 -7.22 13.13
C GLN A 132 -4.98 -6.13 12.04
N SER A 133 -6.09 -5.41 11.89
CA SER A 133 -6.23 -4.34 10.89
C SER A 133 -5.22 -3.21 11.14
N LYS A 134 -4.97 -2.84 12.40
CA LYS A 134 -3.95 -1.86 12.77
C LYS A 134 -2.54 -2.31 12.37
N ASN A 135 -2.21 -3.60 12.53
CA ASN A 135 -0.93 -4.16 12.11
C ASN A 135 -0.79 -4.13 10.58
N GLU A 136 -1.83 -4.54 9.86
CA GLU A 136 -1.85 -4.50 8.39
C GLU A 136 -1.71 -3.07 7.84
N LEU A 137 -2.41 -2.11 8.44
CA LEU A 137 -2.29 -0.70 8.13
C LEU A 137 -0.84 -0.21 8.32
N GLN A 138 -0.22 -0.54 9.45
CA GLN A 138 1.18 -0.19 9.71
C GLN A 138 2.15 -0.84 8.72
N ARG A 139 1.90 -2.10 8.33
CA ARG A 139 2.65 -2.82 7.29
C ARG A 139 2.52 -2.08 5.95
N LEU A 140 1.31 -1.71 5.53
CA LEU A 140 1.07 -0.97 4.29
C LEU A 140 1.75 0.40 4.30
N ARG A 141 1.70 1.14 5.43
CA ARG A 141 2.43 2.41 5.59
C ARG A 141 3.95 2.23 5.46
N ASN A 142 4.52 1.16 6.01
CA ASN A 142 5.95 0.86 5.86
C ASN A 142 6.32 0.52 4.41
N ILE A 143 5.46 -0.23 3.70
CA ILE A 143 5.66 -0.55 2.27
C ILE A 143 5.53 0.71 1.40
N ALA A 144 4.55 1.57 1.68
CA ALA A 144 4.40 2.83 0.96
C ALA A 144 5.63 3.73 1.18
N LYS A 145 6.13 3.81 2.42
CA LYS A 145 7.36 4.53 2.74
C LYS A 145 8.58 3.96 2.02
N SER A 146 8.74 2.64 1.96
CA SER A 146 9.87 2.02 1.26
C SER A 146 9.82 2.23 -0.26
N LYS A 147 8.61 2.31 -0.83
CA LYS A 147 8.38 2.61 -2.25
C LYS A 147 8.30 4.11 -2.56
N ASN A 148 8.48 5.00 -1.57
CA ASN A 148 8.31 6.45 -1.71
C ASN A 148 6.95 6.88 -2.29
N ILE A 149 5.88 6.13 -1.99
CA ILE A 149 4.51 6.47 -2.40
C ILE A 149 3.98 7.55 -1.46
N LYS A 150 3.50 8.66 -2.01
CA LYS A 150 2.92 9.77 -1.25
C LYS A 150 1.55 9.34 -0.68
N LEU A 151 1.48 9.15 0.62
CA LEU A 151 0.22 8.92 1.34
C LEU A 151 -0.30 10.25 1.93
N PRO A 152 -1.63 10.45 2.02
CA PRO A 152 -2.20 11.59 2.72
C PRO A 152 -1.78 11.58 4.20
N ARG A 153 -1.46 12.77 4.74
CA ARG A 153 -0.87 12.96 6.07
C ARG A 153 -1.86 12.74 7.21
N VAL A 154 -3.15 12.96 6.95
CA VAL A 154 -4.25 12.85 7.93
C VAL A 154 -5.49 12.29 7.21
N GLY A 155 -6.17 11.34 7.84
CA GLY A 155 -7.38 10.72 7.32
C GLY A 155 -7.12 9.69 6.21
N LEU A 156 -7.85 8.58 6.29
CA LEU A 156 -8.17 7.81 5.09
C LEU A 156 -9.40 8.51 4.52
N PRO A 157 -9.43 9.00 3.27
CA PRO A 157 -10.72 9.32 2.66
C PRO A 157 -11.45 7.99 2.53
N THR A 158 -12.32 7.68 3.49
CA THR A 158 -13.25 6.56 3.36
C THR A 158 -14.19 6.91 2.21
N LYS A 159 -14.52 5.91 1.39
CA LYS A 159 -15.46 6.08 0.27
C LYS A 159 -16.81 6.64 0.76
N ASP A 160 -17.13 6.39 2.03
CA ASP A 160 -18.33 6.86 2.72
C ASP A 160 -18.38 8.39 2.86
N HIS A 161 -17.23 9.05 3.10
CA HIS A 161 -17.17 10.51 3.24
C HIS A 161 -16.79 11.22 1.93
N PHE A 162 -15.98 10.57 1.09
CA PHE A 162 -15.53 11.14 -0.18
C PHE A 162 -15.72 10.12 -1.31
N PRO A 163 -16.96 9.96 -1.83
CA PRO A 163 -17.24 8.98 -2.88
C PRO A 163 -16.59 9.34 -4.22
N ASN A 164 -16.33 10.63 -4.46
CA ASN A 164 -15.68 11.15 -5.67
C ASN A 164 -14.49 12.03 -5.29
N SER A 165 -13.41 11.96 -6.09
CA SER A 165 -12.21 12.79 -5.95
C SER A 165 -12.49 14.30 -5.98
N GLN A 166 -13.57 14.72 -6.64
CA GLN A 166 -14.00 16.11 -6.72
C GLN A 166 -14.41 16.68 -5.35
N HIS A 167 -15.05 15.87 -4.49
CA HIS A 167 -15.45 16.30 -3.15
C HIS A 167 -14.27 16.61 -2.23
N LEU A 168 -13.10 15.99 -2.47
CA LEU A 168 -11.89 16.34 -1.73
C LEU A 168 -11.38 17.74 -2.11
N SER A 169 -11.41 18.09 -3.40
CA SER A 169 -11.03 19.43 -3.83
C SER A 169 -12.01 20.49 -3.30
N GLU A 170 -13.30 20.14 -3.24
CA GLU A 170 -14.38 20.99 -2.74
C GLU A 170 -14.26 21.26 -1.25
N ALA A 171 -14.12 20.21 -0.44
CA ALA A 171 -13.92 20.32 1.00
C ALA A 171 -12.65 21.11 1.34
N LEU A 172 -11.58 20.94 0.56
CA LEU A 172 -10.35 21.72 0.72
C LEU A 172 -10.60 23.21 0.46
N THR A 173 -11.25 23.56 -0.66
CA THR A 173 -11.61 24.96 -0.95
C THR A 173 -12.48 25.59 0.15
N ILE A 174 -13.50 24.87 0.62
CA ILE A 174 -14.40 25.33 1.68
C ILE A 174 -13.60 25.55 2.98
N ALA A 175 -12.81 24.57 3.40
CA ALA A 175 -12.00 24.66 4.62
C ALA A 175 -10.98 25.82 4.58
N ARG A 176 -10.37 26.06 3.41
CA ARG A 176 -9.44 27.19 3.21
C ARG A 176 -10.14 28.54 3.30
N THR A 177 -11.36 28.65 2.80
CA THR A 177 -12.15 29.88 2.95
C THR A 177 -12.67 30.07 4.37
N SER A 178 -13.03 28.98 5.06
CA SER A 178 -13.54 29.02 6.44
C SER A 178 -12.46 29.30 7.49
N THR A 179 -11.18 29.08 7.18
CA THR A 179 -10.05 29.40 8.06
C THR A 179 -9.70 30.89 8.10
N ALA A 180 -10.45 31.74 7.39
CA ALA A 180 -10.28 33.19 7.39
C ALA A 180 -10.74 33.82 8.71
N SER A 181 -9.89 33.79 9.74
CA SER A 181 -10.13 34.53 10.99
C SER A 181 -9.54 35.94 10.88
N VAL A 182 -10.36 36.97 11.12
CA VAL A 182 -9.94 38.38 11.20
C VAL A 182 -9.11 38.82 9.98
N GLY A 183 -9.53 38.39 8.77
CA GLY A 183 -8.87 38.77 7.52
C GLY A 183 -7.51 38.10 7.25
N LYS A 184 -7.07 37.15 8.07
CA LYS A 184 -5.86 36.34 7.82
C LYS A 184 -6.24 35.04 7.12
N PHE A 185 -5.83 34.90 5.87
CA PHE A 185 -6.12 33.72 5.05
C PHE A 185 -4.94 32.74 5.07
N GLN A 186 -5.26 31.44 5.13
CA GLN A 186 -4.26 30.37 4.97
C GLN A 186 -3.63 30.47 3.56
N PRO A 187 -2.29 30.48 3.43
CA PRO A 187 -1.63 30.55 2.13
C PRO A 187 -1.85 29.25 1.34
N LYS A 188 -2.08 29.38 0.02
CA LYS A 188 -2.24 28.26 -0.91
C LYS A 188 -0.91 27.53 -1.14
N LEU A 189 -0.96 26.21 -1.28
CA LEU A 189 0.21 25.44 -1.74
C LEU A 189 0.43 25.63 -3.25
N SER A 190 1.68 25.48 -3.70
CA SER A 190 2.10 25.77 -5.08
C SER A 190 1.40 24.95 -6.18
N LYS A 191 0.73 23.85 -5.84
CA LYS A 191 0.00 22.97 -6.78
C LYS A 191 -1.45 22.69 -6.35
N GLU A 192 -1.97 23.48 -5.42
CA GLU A 192 -3.34 23.36 -4.95
C GLU A 192 -4.30 23.91 -6.03
N LYS A 193 -5.30 23.10 -6.40
CA LYS A 193 -6.32 23.50 -7.38
C LYS A 193 -7.62 23.77 -6.64
N ASP A 194 -8.21 24.93 -6.89
CA ASP A 194 -9.54 25.23 -6.41
C ASP A 194 -10.58 24.37 -7.13
N ALA A 195 -11.58 23.91 -6.40
CA ALA A 195 -12.67 23.15 -6.98
C ALA A 195 -13.58 24.03 -7.84
N LYS A 196 -14.08 23.45 -8.93
CA LYS A 196 -14.93 24.14 -9.92
C LYS A 196 -16.39 24.04 -9.49
N GLY A 197 -17.14 25.15 -9.60
CA GLY A 197 -18.60 25.17 -9.39
C GLY A 197 -19.09 25.65 -8.02
N ILE A 198 -18.20 25.73 -7.02
CA ILE A 198 -18.53 26.00 -5.61
C ILE A 198 -18.64 27.50 -5.26
N ALA A 199 -18.45 28.37 -6.25
CA ALA A 199 -18.57 29.83 -6.07
C ALA A 199 -19.96 30.32 -5.58
N LYS A 200 -20.97 29.44 -5.51
CA LYS A 200 -22.27 29.75 -4.89
C LYS A 200 -22.28 29.53 -3.38
N GLU A 201 -21.51 28.56 -2.89
CA GLU A 201 -21.53 28.09 -1.51
C GLU A 201 -20.41 28.73 -0.68
N VAL A 202 -19.35 29.18 -1.34
CA VAL A 202 -18.19 29.82 -0.69
C VAL A 202 -18.26 31.36 -0.79
N PRO A 203 -18.35 32.07 0.34
CA PRO A 203 -18.32 33.53 0.38
C PRO A 203 -17.02 34.09 -0.21
N GLY A 204 -17.13 35.15 -1.03
CA GLY A 204 -15.98 35.87 -1.60
C GLY A 204 -15.39 35.29 -2.88
N MET A 205 -15.78 34.08 -3.29
CA MET A 205 -15.30 33.47 -4.54
C MET A 205 -16.14 33.92 -5.74
N LYS A 206 -15.59 34.80 -6.59
CA LYS A 206 -16.32 35.34 -7.75
C LYS A 206 -16.43 34.31 -8.87
N ARG A 207 -17.63 34.14 -9.42
CA ARG A 207 -17.84 33.39 -10.67
C ARG A 207 -17.13 34.14 -11.81
N LYS A 208 -16.28 33.45 -12.56
CA LYS A 208 -15.80 33.98 -13.85
C LYS A 208 -17.04 34.21 -14.73
N ARG A 209 -17.24 35.45 -15.18
CA ARG A 209 -18.30 35.77 -16.15
C ARG A 209 -18.09 34.87 -17.38
N LYS A 210 -19.16 34.28 -17.89
CA LYS A 210 -19.10 33.56 -19.17
C LYS A 210 -18.72 34.58 -20.24
N ALA A 211 -17.86 34.19 -21.18
CA ALA A 211 -17.58 35.03 -22.34
C ALA A 211 -18.89 35.29 -23.09
N PRO A 212 -19.04 36.48 -23.71
CA PRO A 212 -20.18 36.72 -24.59
C PRO A 212 -20.20 35.66 -25.71
N PRO A 213 -21.39 35.22 -26.16
CA PRO A 213 -21.48 34.28 -27.28
C PRO A 213 -20.83 34.89 -28.52
N LEU A 214 -20.02 34.10 -29.22
CA LEU A 214 -19.35 34.56 -30.43
C LEU A 214 -20.28 34.52 -31.66
N ASN A 215 -21.32 33.68 -31.61
CA ASN A 215 -22.26 33.44 -32.70
C ASN A 215 -23.72 33.63 -32.26
N VAL A 216 -24.55 34.13 -33.18
CA VAL A 216 -26.00 34.35 -32.99
C VAL A 216 -26.76 33.05 -32.69
N VAL A 217 -26.33 31.94 -33.29
CA VAL A 217 -26.94 30.61 -33.05
C VAL A 217 -26.68 30.15 -31.60
N GLU A 218 -25.46 30.34 -31.10
CA GLU A 218 -25.10 30.01 -29.72
C GLU A 218 -25.85 30.90 -28.72
N GLU A 219 -26.02 32.19 -29.03
CA GLU A 219 -26.81 33.11 -28.23
C GLU A 219 -28.27 32.67 -28.12
N ARG A 220 -28.90 32.32 -29.26
CA ARG A 220 -30.28 31.82 -29.29
C ARG A 220 -30.43 30.55 -28.46
N HIS A 221 -29.47 29.62 -28.53
CA HIS A 221 -29.47 28.41 -27.69
C HIS A 221 -29.30 28.74 -26.21
N GLN A 222 -28.40 29.65 -25.84
CA GLN A 222 -28.23 30.07 -24.44
C GLN A 222 -29.49 30.72 -23.88
N ASN A 223 -30.13 31.60 -24.66
CA ASN A 223 -31.36 32.27 -24.28
C ASN A 223 -32.52 31.29 -24.15
N LYS A 224 -32.65 30.33 -25.10
CA LYS A 224 -33.66 29.27 -25.02
C LYS A 224 -33.47 28.40 -23.77
N ASN A 225 -32.25 27.94 -23.50
CA ASN A 225 -31.94 27.15 -22.31
C ASN A 225 -32.18 27.92 -21.00
N LEU A 226 -32.00 29.24 -21.01
CA LEU A 226 -32.30 30.10 -19.87
C LEU A 226 -33.81 30.18 -19.64
N VAL A 227 -34.60 30.37 -20.71
CA VAL A 227 -36.07 30.38 -20.65
C VAL A 227 -36.61 29.03 -20.20
N ASP A 228 -36.12 27.94 -20.79
CA ASP A 228 -36.48 26.57 -20.41
C ASP A 228 -36.15 26.31 -18.94
N GLY A 229 -34.95 26.70 -18.48
CA GLY A 229 -34.56 26.58 -17.08
C GLY A 229 -35.35 27.45 -16.10
N ILE A 230 -35.92 28.58 -16.54
CA ILE A 230 -36.85 29.39 -15.73
C ILE A 230 -38.23 28.73 -15.67
N LEU A 231 -38.71 28.20 -16.80
CA LEU A 231 -39.98 27.48 -16.88
C LEU A 231 -39.94 26.19 -16.03
N GLU A 232 -38.86 25.42 -16.11
CA GLU A 232 -38.66 24.19 -15.33
C GLU A 232 -38.50 24.46 -13.81
N LYS A 233 -37.91 25.60 -13.43
CA LYS A 233 -37.73 25.94 -12.00
C LYS A 233 -38.93 26.59 -11.35
N LYS A 234 -39.84 27.19 -12.12
CA LYS A 234 -41.05 27.84 -11.58
C LYS A 234 -42.17 26.87 -11.17
N THR A 235 -42.01 25.56 -11.33
CA THR A 235 -43.07 24.58 -11.01
C THR A 235 -42.98 23.92 -9.64
N LYS A 236 -41.99 24.25 -8.80
CA LYS A 236 -41.86 23.63 -7.45
C LYS A 236 -42.52 24.38 -6.29
N ILE A 237 -43.19 25.51 -6.52
CA ILE A 237 -43.79 26.32 -5.44
C ILE A 237 -45.34 26.34 -5.50
N LEU A 238 -45.98 25.65 -6.46
CA LEU A 238 -47.46 25.63 -6.60
C LEU A 238 -48.08 24.22 -6.57
N HIS A 239 -47.55 23.32 -5.74
CA HIS A 239 -48.23 22.07 -5.41
C HIS A 239 -48.03 21.71 -3.94
N GLU A 240 -48.42 22.62 -3.05
CA GLU A 240 -48.92 22.23 -1.72
C GLU A 240 -50.14 23.11 -1.47
N ASN A 241 -51.30 22.45 -1.48
CA ASN A 241 -52.67 22.89 -1.18
C ASN A 241 -53.60 22.35 -2.27
N TYR A 242 -53.93 21.06 -2.18
CA TYR A 242 -55.28 20.49 -2.34
C TYR A 242 -55.14 18.95 -2.37
N SER A 243 -55.82 18.33 -1.40
CA SER A 243 -55.94 16.89 -1.07
C SER A 243 -54.76 16.22 -0.38
#